data_AF-A0A3M7EHL1-F1
#
_entry.id   AF-A0A3M7EHL1-F1
#
_cell.length_a   1.000
_cell.length_b   1.000
_cell.length_c   1.000
_cell.angle_alpha   90.00
_cell.angle_beta   90.00
_cell.angle_gamma   90.00
#
_symmetry.space_group_name_H-M   'P 1'
#
loop_
_entity.id
_entity.type
_entity.pdbx_description
1 polymer ?
#
loop_
_entity_poly.entity_id
_entity_poly.type
_entity_poly.pdbx_seq_one_letter_code
_entity_poly.pdbx_strand_id
1 'polypeptide(L)'
;MRSEIGQLTLDHVLKERAALNTNITQAINEAAADWGIRCLRYEIRDIHAPGPVVEAMHRQVTAERSKRAEILDSEGQRQSAINVAEGRKQSVILASEAIKAEQINSASGEAEAIMLKAQATARGIDAVARSIEQGQQSAQGAVSLSVAEKYVDAFGKLAKEGTSVVVPGNVGDIGSMIATAMGVYGTVNQSQAKAQAQNLLKDGQQEAPSQAGGEVASAEQQSSSDEKAKKDEVTQKVLESFDRTQQRH
;
A
#
# COMPACT_ATOMS: atom_id res chain seq x y z
N MET A 1 -10.62 -28.65 -63.17
CA MET A 1 -10.82 -29.25 -61.82
C MET A 1 -9.52 -29.67 -61.15
N ARG A 2 -8.74 -30.63 -61.68
CA ARG A 2 -7.47 -31.07 -61.05
C ARG A 2 -6.47 -29.94 -60.85
N SER A 3 -6.30 -29.07 -61.85
CA SER A 3 -5.39 -27.91 -61.78
C SER A 3 -5.76 -26.95 -60.64
N GLU A 4 -7.03 -26.54 -60.57
CA GLU A 4 -7.56 -25.66 -59.52
C GLU A 4 -7.41 -26.24 -58.10
N ILE A 5 -7.71 -27.52 -57.93
CA ILE A 5 -7.63 -28.18 -56.61
C ILE A 5 -6.15 -28.36 -56.18
N GLY A 6 -5.23 -28.54 -57.12
CA GLY A 6 -3.81 -28.74 -56.84
C GLY A 6 -3.07 -27.49 -56.37
N GLN A 7 -3.63 -26.30 -56.59
CA GLN A 7 -3.04 -25.01 -56.17
C GLN A 7 -3.39 -24.62 -54.72
N LEU A 8 -4.42 -25.24 -54.14
CA LEU A 8 -4.94 -24.90 -52.81
C LEU A 8 -4.55 -25.96 -51.78
N THR A 9 -4.33 -25.52 -50.54
CA THR A 9 -4.12 -26.45 -49.41
C THR A 9 -5.44 -27.15 -49.04
N LEU A 10 -5.36 -28.36 -48.49
CA LEU A 10 -6.55 -29.14 -48.10
C LEU A 10 -7.48 -28.36 -47.15
N ASP A 11 -6.91 -27.61 -46.21
CA ASP A 11 -7.68 -26.78 -45.27
C ASP A 11 -8.40 -25.62 -45.98
N HIS A 12 -7.78 -24.99 -46.98
CA HIS A 12 -8.45 -23.98 -47.81
C HIS A 12 -9.58 -24.56 -48.65
N VAL A 13 -9.39 -25.75 -49.25
CA VAL A 13 -10.44 -26.42 -50.02
C VAL A 13 -11.66 -26.76 -49.15
N LEU A 14 -11.44 -27.09 -47.87
CA LEU A 14 -12.51 -27.35 -46.92
C LEU A 14 -13.22 -26.08 -46.44
N LYS A 15 -12.49 -24.98 -46.22
CA LYS A 15 -13.02 -23.69 -45.75
C LYS A 15 -13.71 -22.87 -46.84
N GLU A 16 -13.22 -22.92 -48.07
CA GLU A 16 -13.61 -22.00 -49.15
C GLU A 16 -14.28 -22.72 -50.33
N ARG A 17 -15.19 -23.68 -50.05
CA ARG A 17 -15.90 -24.44 -51.10
C ARG A 17 -16.66 -23.55 -52.09
N ALA A 18 -17.25 -22.44 -51.64
CA ALA A 18 -18.00 -21.52 -52.50
C ALA A 18 -17.10 -20.81 -53.52
N ALA A 19 -15.93 -20.34 -53.09
CA ALA A 19 -14.95 -19.70 -53.98
C ALA A 19 -14.43 -20.69 -55.02
N LEU A 20 -14.13 -21.93 -54.59
CA LEU A 20 -13.70 -22.98 -55.49
C LEU A 20 -14.77 -23.36 -56.53
N ASN A 21 -16.04 -23.42 -56.13
CA ASN A 21 -17.15 -23.68 -57.06
C ASN A 21 -17.25 -22.60 -58.15
N THR A 22 -17.07 -21.33 -57.79
CA THR A 22 -17.08 -20.21 -58.73
C THR A 22 -15.90 -20.31 -59.72
N ASN A 23 -14.69 -20.52 -59.21
CA ASN A 23 -13.48 -20.63 -60.04
C ASN A 23 -13.57 -21.81 -61.02
N ILE A 24 -14.07 -22.96 -60.55
CA ILE A 24 -14.27 -24.14 -61.41
C ILE A 24 -15.36 -23.87 -62.46
N THR A 25 -16.46 -23.22 -62.09
CA THR A 25 -17.53 -22.89 -63.04
C THR A 25 -17.05 -21.95 -64.13
N GLN A 26 -16.23 -20.95 -63.76
CA GLN A 26 -15.61 -20.03 -64.72
C GLN A 26 -14.68 -20.77 -65.68
N ALA A 27 -13.74 -21.56 -65.17
CA ALA A 27 -12.80 -22.33 -66.00
C ALA A 27 -13.50 -23.32 -66.93
N ILE A 28 -14.62 -23.93 -66.50
CA ILE A 28 -15.42 -24.83 -67.35
C ILE A 28 -16.13 -24.04 -68.45
N ASN A 29 -16.74 -22.90 -68.12
CA ASN A 29 -17.47 -22.09 -69.11
C ASN A 29 -16.56 -21.47 -70.17
N GLU A 30 -15.32 -21.14 -69.81
CA GLU A 30 -14.30 -20.67 -70.76
C GLU A 30 -13.99 -21.74 -71.81
N ALA A 31 -13.75 -22.98 -71.39
CA ALA A 31 -13.48 -24.09 -72.32
C ALA A 31 -14.73 -24.57 -73.07
N ALA A 32 -15.93 -24.47 -72.47
CA ALA A 32 -17.19 -24.93 -73.07
C ALA A 32 -17.80 -23.92 -74.07
N ALA A 33 -17.29 -22.69 -74.11
CA ALA A 33 -17.74 -21.64 -75.02
C ALA A 33 -17.68 -22.07 -76.49
N ASP A 34 -16.60 -22.76 -76.89
CA ASP A 34 -16.38 -23.26 -78.25
C ASP A 34 -17.43 -24.31 -78.67
N TRP A 35 -18.05 -24.97 -77.69
CA TRP A 35 -19.00 -26.07 -77.92
C TRP A 35 -20.45 -25.61 -77.78
N GLY A 36 -20.70 -24.34 -77.45
CA GLY A 36 -22.03 -23.79 -77.26
C GLY A 36 -22.77 -24.30 -76.02
N ILE A 37 -22.05 -24.90 -75.05
CA ILE A 37 -22.62 -25.45 -73.82
C ILE A 37 -22.28 -24.49 -72.66
N ARG A 38 -23.25 -24.25 -71.77
CA ARG A 38 -23.05 -23.40 -70.58
C ARG A 38 -23.36 -24.17 -69.30
N CYS A 39 -22.38 -24.24 -68.41
CA CYS A 39 -22.54 -24.77 -67.06
C CYS A 39 -23.20 -23.73 -66.16
N LEU A 40 -24.38 -24.05 -65.62
CA LEU A 40 -25.16 -23.14 -64.78
C LEU A 40 -24.73 -23.17 -63.30
N ARG A 41 -24.36 -24.34 -62.78
CA ARG A 41 -23.97 -24.51 -61.38
C ARG A 41 -23.06 -25.72 -61.22
N TYR A 42 -22.00 -25.55 -60.45
CA TYR A 42 -21.11 -26.61 -60.00
C TYR A 42 -21.08 -26.64 -58.47
N GLU A 43 -21.14 -27.84 -57.88
CA GLU A 43 -21.12 -28.02 -56.43
C GLU A 43 -20.28 -29.25 -56.06
N ILE A 44 -19.31 -29.05 -55.18
CA ILE A 44 -18.53 -30.13 -54.60
C ILE A 44 -19.35 -30.83 -53.53
N ARG A 45 -19.66 -32.11 -53.76
CA ARG A 45 -20.38 -32.97 -52.82
C ARG A 45 -19.48 -33.39 -51.65
N ASP A 46 -18.58 -34.34 -51.89
CA ASP A 46 -17.74 -34.94 -50.86
C ASP A 46 -16.26 -34.92 -51.25
N ILE A 47 -15.39 -34.67 -50.26
CA ILE A 47 -13.93 -34.70 -50.40
C ILE A 47 -13.39 -35.76 -49.46
N HIS A 48 -12.77 -36.80 -50.01
CA HIS A 48 -12.19 -37.89 -49.23
C HIS A 48 -10.67 -37.73 -49.18
N ALA A 49 -10.17 -37.35 -48.00
CA ALA A 49 -8.73 -37.33 -47.72
C ALA A 49 -8.31 -38.66 -47.04
N PRO A 50 -7.07 -39.13 -47.23
CA PRO A 50 -6.58 -40.31 -46.54
C PRO A 50 -6.48 -40.05 -45.03
N GLY A 51 -6.86 -41.04 -44.22
CA GLY A 51 -6.96 -40.95 -42.76
C GLY A 51 -5.75 -40.31 -42.04
N PRO A 52 -4.49 -40.66 -42.39
CA PRO A 52 -3.32 -40.08 -41.74
C PRO A 52 -3.21 -38.55 -41.88
N VAL A 53 -3.69 -37.99 -43.00
CA VAL A 53 -3.65 -36.54 -43.24
C VAL A 53 -4.67 -35.81 -42.37
N VAL A 54 -5.86 -36.40 -42.22
CA VAL A 54 -6.93 -35.85 -41.37
C VAL A 54 -6.51 -35.87 -39.90
N GLU A 55 -5.88 -36.96 -39.44
CA GLU A 55 -5.35 -37.07 -38.09
C GLU A 55 -4.25 -36.04 -37.81
N ALA A 56 -3.29 -35.88 -38.73
CA ALA A 56 -2.24 -34.86 -38.63
C ALA A 56 -2.83 -33.44 -38.56
N MET A 57 -3.84 -33.15 -39.37
CA MET A 57 -4.55 -31.87 -39.35
C MET A 57 -5.27 -31.63 -38.02
N HIS A 58 -5.98 -32.62 -37.47
CA HIS A 58 -6.61 -32.50 -36.16
C HIS A 58 -5.59 -32.28 -35.04
N ARG A 59 -4.46 -32.98 -35.09
CA ARG A 59 -3.36 -32.79 -34.13
C ARG A 59 -2.80 -31.38 -34.19
N GLN A 60 -2.60 -30.84 -35.39
CA GLN A 60 -2.13 -29.47 -35.59
C GLN A 60 -3.12 -28.43 -35.06
N VAL A 61 -4.40 -28.56 -35.41
CA VAL A 61 -5.45 -27.62 -34.94
C VAL A 61 -5.58 -27.67 -33.41
N THR A 62 -5.50 -28.86 -32.81
CA THR A 62 -5.56 -29.02 -31.35
C THR A 62 -4.35 -28.39 -30.68
N ALA A 63 -3.14 -28.58 -31.23
CA ALA A 63 -1.92 -27.97 -30.71
C ALA A 63 -1.97 -26.43 -30.81
N GLU A 64 -2.44 -25.89 -31.93
CA GLU A 64 -2.57 -24.44 -32.09
C GLU A 64 -3.61 -23.86 -31.13
N ARG A 65 -4.77 -24.52 -30.97
CA ARG A 65 -5.79 -24.11 -29.99
C ARG A 65 -5.24 -24.15 -28.56
N SER A 66 -4.52 -25.20 -28.20
CA SER A 66 -3.91 -25.34 -26.88
C SER A 66 -2.87 -24.24 -26.62
N LYS A 67 -2.00 -23.98 -27.59
CA LYS A 67 -1.02 -22.88 -27.51
C LYS A 67 -1.69 -21.52 -27.36
N ARG A 68 -2.75 -21.24 -28.13
CA ARG A 68 -3.49 -19.98 -28.02
C ARG A 68 -4.16 -19.84 -26.65
N ALA A 69 -4.74 -20.92 -26.12
CA ALA A 69 -5.34 -20.93 -24.79
C ALA A 69 -4.29 -20.63 -23.70
N GLU A 70 -3.13 -21.29 -23.75
CA GLU A 70 -2.04 -21.09 -22.79
C GLU A 70 -1.50 -19.66 -22.79
N ILE A 71 -1.31 -19.07 -23.99
CA ILE A 71 -0.89 -17.66 -24.11
C ILE A 71 -1.94 -16.74 -23.49
N LEU A 72 -3.22 -16.95 -23.79
CA LEU A 72 -4.30 -16.11 -23.30
C LEU A 72 -4.46 -16.21 -21.77
N ASP A 73 -4.31 -17.41 -21.20
CA ASP A 73 -4.33 -17.62 -19.76
C ASP A 73 -3.14 -16.94 -19.08
N SER A 74 -1.93 -17.07 -19.65
CA SER A 74 -0.74 -16.40 -19.13
C SER A 74 -0.86 -14.88 -19.19
N GLU A 75 -1.42 -14.33 -20.27
CA GLU A 75 -1.67 -12.89 -20.42
C GLU A 75 -2.74 -12.42 -19.43
N GLY A 76 -3.81 -13.19 -19.25
CA GLY A 76 -4.85 -12.90 -18.26
C GLY A 76 -4.31 -12.87 -16.83
N GLN A 77 -3.47 -13.85 -16.45
CA GLN A 77 -2.81 -13.89 -15.15
C GLN A 77 -1.88 -12.69 -14.95
N ARG A 78 -1.06 -12.36 -15.95
CA ARG A 78 -0.18 -11.19 -15.91
C ARG A 78 -0.97 -9.91 -15.72
N GLN A 79 -2.03 -9.70 -16.50
CA GLN A 79 -2.85 -8.50 -16.41
C GLN A 79 -3.58 -8.41 -15.07
N SER A 80 -4.11 -9.53 -14.57
CA SER A 80 -4.75 -9.59 -13.26
C SER A 80 -3.77 -9.20 -12.13
N ALA A 81 -2.55 -9.74 -12.15
CA ALA A 81 -1.53 -9.42 -11.16
C ALA A 81 -1.14 -7.93 -11.19
N ILE A 82 -1.01 -7.34 -12.38
CA ILE A 82 -0.74 -5.90 -12.56
C ILE A 82 -1.89 -5.07 -11.98
N ASN A 83 -3.13 -5.39 -12.32
CA ASN A 83 -4.31 -4.66 -11.84
C ASN A 83 -4.42 -4.71 -10.30
N VAL A 84 -4.16 -5.86 -9.70
CA VAL A 84 -4.15 -6.02 -8.23
C VAL A 84 -3.03 -5.20 -7.60
N ALA A 85 -1.82 -5.23 -8.17
CA ALA A 85 -0.69 -4.46 -7.65
C ALA A 85 -0.94 -2.94 -7.77
N GLU A 86 -1.50 -2.49 -8.89
CA GLU A 86 -1.84 -1.10 -9.12
C GLU A 86 -2.96 -0.62 -8.19
N GLY A 87 -4.02 -1.41 -8.03
CA GLY A 87 -5.08 -1.11 -7.07
C GLY A 87 -4.57 -1.02 -5.63
N ARG A 88 -3.65 -1.91 -5.22
CA ARG A 88 -2.98 -1.82 -3.91
C ARG A 88 -2.14 -0.56 -3.77
N LYS A 89 -1.35 -0.22 -4.78
CA LYS A 89 -0.54 1.00 -4.80
C LYS A 89 -1.42 2.24 -4.64
N GLN A 90 -2.49 2.35 -5.43
CA GLN A 90 -3.43 3.45 -5.38
C GLN A 90 -4.13 3.52 -4.01
N SER A 91 -4.57 2.38 -3.47
CA SER A 91 -5.20 2.33 -2.14
C SER A 91 -4.28 2.84 -1.04
N VAL A 92 -2.99 2.47 -1.05
CA VAL A 92 -2.01 2.94 -0.06
C VAL A 92 -1.76 4.45 -0.19
N ILE A 93 -1.66 4.97 -1.42
CA ILE A 93 -1.49 6.40 -1.67
C ILE A 93 -2.70 7.18 -1.15
N LEU A 94 -3.90 6.75 -1.53
CA LEU A 94 -5.15 7.40 -1.10
C LEU A 94 -5.31 7.36 0.43
N ALA A 95 -4.95 6.25 1.07
CA ALA A 95 -4.98 6.15 2.53
C ALA A 95 -3.99 7.12 3.18
N SER A 96 -2.77 7.22 2.65
CA SER A 96 -1.77 8.18 3.15
C SER A 96 -2.20 9.63 2.96
N GLU A 97 -2.82 9.95 1.82
CA GLU A 97 -3.36 11.27 1.53
C GLU A 97 -4.53 11.62 2.43
N ALA A 98 -5.42 10.65 2.70
CA ALA A 98 -6.54 10.81 3.62
C ALA A 98 -6.07 11.13 5.04
N ILE A 99 -5.08 10.40 5.56
CA ILE A 99 -4.50 10.65 6.90
C ILE A 99 -3.89 12.06 6.96
N LYS A 100 -3.14 12.46 5.93
CA LYS A 100 -2.55 13.80 5.87
C LYS A 100 -3.64 14.89 5.87
N ALA A 101 -4.68 14.71 5.07
CA ALA A 101 -5.79 15.65 5.00
C ALA A 101 -6.57 15.72 6.33
N GLU A 102 -6.81 14.58 6.96
CA GLU A 102 -7.44 14.49 8.28
C GLU A 102 -6.64 15.25 9.34
N GLN A 103 -5.33 15.06 9.41
CA GLN A 103 -4.46 15.76 10.36
C GLN A 103 -4.47 17.27 10.13
N ILE A 104 -4.41 17.73 8.87
CA ILE A 104 -4.48 19.16 8.54
C ILE A 104 -5.84 19.74 8.95
N ASN A 105 -6.93 19.04 8.67
CA ASN A 105 -8.28 19.48 9.02
C ASN A 105 -8.48 19.53 10.53
N SER A 106 -7.99 18.54 11.28
CA SER A 106 -8.04 18.54 12.75
C SER A 106 -7.24 19.71 13.31
N ALA A 107 -5.99 19.90 12.87
CA ALA A 107 -5.15 21.00 13.33
C ALA A 107 -5.75 22.38 13.00
N SER A 108 -6.33 22.53 11.80
CA SER A 108 -7.02 23.76 11.41
C SER A 108 -8.27 24.01 12.24
N GLY A 109 -9.07 22.97 12.49
CA GLY A 109 -10.27 23.07 13.32
C GLY A 109 -9.95 23.42 14.77
N GLU A 110 -8.88 22.84 15.32
CA GLU A 110 -8.38 23.19 16.66
C GLU A 110 -7.89 24.64 16.72
N ALA A 111 -7.09 25.08 15.74
CA ALA A 111 -6.60 26.44 15.66
C ALA A 111 -7.76 27.45 15.57
N GLU A 112 -8.76 27.18 14.73
CA GLU A 112 -9.95 28.01 14.58
C GLU A 112 -10.77 28.05 15.87
N ALA A 113 -10.96 26.91 16.53
CA ALA A 113 -11.65 26.83 17.81
C ALA A 113 -10.94 27.64 18.91
N ILE A 114 -9.60 27.58 18.97
CA ILE A 114 -8.79 28.37 19.91
C ILE A 114 -8.94 29.86 19.61
N MET A 115 -8.83 30.26 18.34
CA MET A 115 -8.99 31.66 17.93
C MET A 115 -10.37 32.21 18.29
N LEU A 116 -11.43 31.43 18.06
CA LEU A 116 -12.80 31.84 18.38
C LEU A 116 -13.01 31.96 19.90
N LYS A 117 -12.48 31.01 20.69
CA LYS A 117 -12.49 31.09 22.17
C LYS A 117 -11.70 32.30 22.67
N ALA A 118 -10.51 32.55 22.13
CA ALA A 118 -9.67 33.69 22.49
C ALA A 118 -10.37 35.01 22.16
N GLN A 119 -10.99 35.11 20.98
CA GLN A 119 -11.73 36.29 20.57
C GLN A 119 -12.98 36.52 21.43
N ALA A 120 -13.73 35.46 21.77
CA ALA A 120 -14.86 35.55 22.69
C ALA A 120 -14.42 36.00 24.09
N THR A 121 -13.29 35.46 24.58
CA THR A 121 -12.71 35.84 25.87
C THR A 121 -12.26 37.30 25.87
N ALA A 122 -11.57 37.75 24.82
CA ALA A 122 -11.16 39.14 24.66
C ALA A 122 -12.36 40.09 24.66
N ARG A 123 -13.41 39.78 23.88
CA ARG A 123 -14.67 40.56 23.89
C ARG A 123 -15.35 40.57 25.26
N GLY A 124 -15.31 39.45 25.98
CA GLY A 124 -15.83 39.36 27.34
C GLY A 124 -15.05 40.25 28.32
N ILE A 125 -13.71 40.23 28.25
CA ILE A 125 -12.83 41.09 29.04
C ILE A 125 -13.08 42.57 28.72
N ASP A 126 -13.18 42.93 27.43
CA ASP A 126 -13.48 44.30 26.99
C ASP A 126 -14.83 44.77 27.52
N ALA A 127 -15.85 43.91 27.52
CA ALA A 127 -17.17 44.23 28.06
C ALA A 127 -17.10 44.49 29.57
N VAL A 128 -16.38 43.64 30.33
CA VAL A 128 -16.17 43.81 31.77
C VAL A 128 -15.38 45.10 32.06
N ALA A 129 -14.33 45.38 31.30
CA ALA A 129 -13.53 46.59 31.45
C ALA A 129 -14.39 47.85 31.27
N ARG A 130 -15.25 47.89 30.25
CA ARG A 130 -16.21 48.98 30.05
C ARG A 130 -17.21 49.11 31.20
N SER A 131 -17.70 48.00 31.76
CA SER A 131 -18.60 48.04 32.92
C SER A 131 -17.94 48.58 34.19
N ILE A 132 -16.63 48.33 34.37
CA ILE A 132 -15.84 48.90 35.48
C ILE A 132 -15.65 50.41 35.28
N GLU A 133 -15.30 50.84 34.06
CA GLU A 133 -15.13 52.27 33.72
C GLU A 133 -16.41 53.09 33.92
N GLN A 134 -17.59 52.50 33.70
CA GLN A 134 -18.89 53.14 33.93
C GLN A 134 -19.27 53.29 35.42
N GLY A 135 -18.38 52.90 36.36
CA GLY A 135 -18.47 53.30 37.76
C GLY A 135 -19.51 52.55 38.60
N GLN A 136 -19.99 51.39 38.15
CA GLN A 136 -20.84 50.54 39.00
C GLN A 136 -19.98 49.95 40.13
N GLN A 137 -20.14 50.46 41.36
CA GLN A 137 -19.36 50.06 42.55
C GLN A 137 -19.40 48.55 42.88
N SER A 138 -20.29 47.77 42.27
CA SER A 138 -20.33 46.30 42.38
C SER A 138 -19.44 45.54 41.37
N ALA A 139 -18.84 46.23 40.39
CA ALA A 139 -18.06 45.57 39.34
C ALA A 139 -16.75 44.95 39.86
N GLN A 140 -16.08 45.58 40.83
CA GLN A 140 -14.84 45.03 41.42
C GLN A 140 -15.08 43.77 42.27
N GLY A 141 -16.23 43.67 42.95
CA GLY A 141 -16.62 42.47 43.70
C GLY A 141 -16.98 41.29 42.80
N ALA A 142 -17.59 41.53 41.64
CA ALA A 142 -17.90 40.48 40.68
C ALA A 142 -16.63 39.89 40.02
N VAL A 143 -15.63 40.73 39.76
CA VAL A 143 -14.34 40.26 39.22
C VAL A 143 -13.58 39.41 40.24
N SER A 144 -13.52 39.83 41.51
CA SER A 144 -12.82 39.05 42.54
C SER A 144 -13.49 37.69 42.81
N LEU A 145 -14.83 37.62 42.79
CA LEU A 145 -15.56 36.36 42.86
C LEU A 145 -15.22 35.44 41.68
N SER A 146 -15.17 35.97 40.45
CA SER A 146 -14.85 35.18 39.25
C SER A 146 -13.42 34.62 39.26
N VAL A 147 -12.46 35.33 39.87
CA VAL A 147 -11.09 34.85 40.07
C VAL A 147 -11.04 33.76 41.13
N ALA A 148 -11.81 33.91 42.21
CA ALA A 148 -11.94 32.89 43.25
C ALA A 148 -12.58 31.60 42.70
N GLU A 149 -13.64 31.70 41.90
CA GLU A 149 -14.26 30.54 41.23
C GLU A 149 -13.26 29.82 40.30
N LYS A 150 -12.52 30.56 39.45
CA LYS A 150 -11.48 29.97 38.59
C LYS A 150 -10.36 29.31 39.38
N TYR A 151 -9.97 29.87 40.52
CA TYR A 151 -8.97 29.28 41.41
C TYR A 151 -9.46 27.96 42.01
N VAL A 152 -10.70 27.92 42.52
CA VAL A 152 -11.32 26.70 43.06
C VAL A 152 -11.46 25.62 41.98
N ASP A 153 -11.88 25.98 40.77
CA ASP A 153 -11.99 25.05 39.64
C ASP A 153 -10.62 24.50 39.21
N ALA A 154 -9.59 25.34 39.15
CA ALA A 154 -8.23 24.92 38.84
C ALA A 154 -7.68 23.96 39.92
N PHE A 155 -7.94 24.27 41.19
CA PHE A 155 -7.57 23.41 42.32
C PHE A 155 -8.33 22.07 42.28
N GLY A 156 -9.61 22.09 41.90
CA GLY A 156 -10.44 20.90 41.73
C GLY A 156 -9.97 19.98 40.59
N LYS A 157 -9.44 20.54 39.50
CA LYS A 157 -8.81 19.75 38.41
C LYS A 157 -7.48 19.16 38.82
N LEU A 158 -6.65 19.93 39.53
CA LEU A 158 -5.38 19.46 40.09
C LEU A 158 -5.58 18.30 41.08
N ALA A 159 -6.62 18.38 41.91
CA ALA A 159 -7.01 17.32 42.85
C ALA A 159 -7.56 16.05 42.16
N LYS A 160 -8.03 16.13 40.91
CA LYS A 160 -8.53 14.97 40.14
C LYS A 160 -7.46 14.26 39.32
N GLU A 161 -6.46 14.98 38.82
CA GLU A 161 -5.40 14.41 37.95
C GLU A 161 -4.13 14.00 38.72
N GLY A 162 -3.88 14.53 39.92
CA GLY A 162 -2.68 14.22 40.71
C GLY A 162 -2.90 13.21 41.85
N THR A 163 -2.34 12.01 41.74
CA THR A 163 -2.31 10.96 42.80
C THR A 163 -1.37 11.30 43.99
N SER A 164 -0.78 12.50 44.05
CA SER A 164 -0.04 12.93 45.24
C SER A 164 -0.12 14.44 45.40
N VAL A 165 -0.99 14.88 46.32
CA VAL A 165 -1.04 16.27 46.79
C VAL A 165 -0.17 16.34 48.05
N VAL A 166 1.08 16.78 47.91
CA VAL A 166 1.87 17.22 49.06
C VAL A 166 1.45 18.66 49.34
N VAL A 167 0.52 18.82 50.28
CA VAL A 167 0.23 20.13 50.89
C VAL A 167 1.37 20.42 51.87
N PRO A 168 2.21 21.44 51.65
CA PRO A 168 3.16 21.87 52.67
C PRO A 168 2.36 22.34 53.87
N GLY A 169 2.61 21.75 55.05
CA GLY A 169 1.91 22.08 56.30
C GLY A 169 2.12 23.51 56.82
N ASN A 170 2.68 24.41 56.01
CA ASN A 170 2.92 25.80 56.34
C ASN A 170 2.44 26.72 55.21
N VAL A 171 1.12 26.83 55.09
CA VAL A 171 0.40 27.65 54.09
C VAL A 171 0.67 29.17 54.21
N GLY A 172 1.47 29.60 55.18
CA GLY A 172 1.76 31.01 55.47
C GLY A 172 3.02 31.58 54.80
N ASP A 173 3.89 30.77 54.21
CA ASP A 173 5.20 31.24 53.71
C ASP A 173 5.43 30.96 52.22
N ILE A 174 4.93 31.87 51.39
CA ILE A 174 5.02 31.86 49.91
C ILE A 174 6.47 31.76 49.43
N GLY A 175 7.44 32.25 50.21
CA GLY A 175 8.88 32.20 49.85
C GLY A 175 9.43 30.77 49.81
N SER A 176 8.99 29.91 50.72
CA SER A 176 9.42 28.51 50.80
C SER A 176 8.90 27.66 49.62
N MET A 177 7.69 27.99 49.11
CA MET A 177 7.13 27.36 47.92
C MET A 177 7.89 27.73 46.65
N ILE A 178 8.25 29.01 46.49
CA ILE A 178 9.02 29.47 45.31
C ILE A 178 10.42 28.84 45.31
N ALA A 179 11.08 28.75 46.48
CA ALA A 179 12.38 28.10 46.60
C ALA A 179 12.32 26.60 46.26
N THR A 180 11.29 25.89 46.71
CA THR A 180 11.10 24.48 46.42
C THR A 180 10.78 24.25 44.93
N ALA A 181 9.93 25.08 44.35
CA ALA A 181 9.61 25.04 42.91
C ALA A 181 10.83 25.35 42.03
N MET A 182 11.65 26.34 42.41
CA MET A 182 12.89 26.67 41.70
C MET A 182 13.95 25.57 41.85
N GLY A 183 14.03 24.90 43.00
CA GLY A 183 14.90 23.76 43.21
C GLY A 183 14.56 22.56 42.31
N VAL A 184 13.27 22.26 42.16
CA VAL A 184 12.81 21.21 41.23
C VAL A 184 13.12 21.59 39.78
N TYR A 185 12.86 22.84 39.38
CA TYR A 185 13.21 23.31 38.03
C TYR A 185 14.71 23.21 37.72
N GLY A 186 15.56 23.55 38.70
CA GLY A 186 17.02 23.42 38.58
C GLY A 186 17.50 21.98 38.42
N THR A 187 16.92 21.04 39.17
CA THR A 187 17.28 19.61 39.08
C THR A 187 16.80 18.96 37.77
N VAL A 188 15.62 19.35 37.27
CA VAL A 188 15.09 18.86 35.98
C VAL A 188 15.97 19.35 34.83
N ASN A 189 16.38 20.61 34.82
CA ASN A 189 17.27 21.15 33.80
C ASN A 189 18.67 20.50 33.82
N GLN A 190 19.21 20.21 35.01
CA GLN A 190 20.50 19.52 35.15
C GLN A 190 20.42 18.03 34.73
N SER A 191 19.27 17.38 34.96
CA SER A 191 19.02 16.00 34.52
C SER A 191 18.81 15.91 33.00
N GLN A 192 18.13 16.88 32.38
CA GLN A 192 18.00 17.00 30.92
C GLN A 192 19.33 17.32 30.24
N ALA A 193 20.13 18.24 30.79
CA ALA A 193 21.45 18.58 30.26
C ALA A 193 22.43 17.39 30.35
N LYS A 194 22.35 16.58 31.41
CA LYS A 194 23.18 15.37 31.56
C LYS A 194 22.73 14.23 30.62
N ALA A 195 21.43 14.11 30.37
CA ALA A 195 20.88 13.16 29.40
C ALA A 195 21.23 13.55 27.95
N GLN A 196 21.17 14.84 27.60
CA GLN A 196 21.60 15.34 26.29
C GLN A 196 23.12 15.23 26.09
N ALA A 197 23.93 15.52 27.12
CA ALA A 197 25.38 15.34 27.04
C ALA A 197 25.77 13.87 26.84
N GLN A 198 25.09 12.92 27.50
CA GLN A 198 25.32 11.48 27.29
C GLN A 198 24.93 10.99 25.89
N ASN A 199 23.90 11.58 25.27
CA ASN A 199 23.53 11.26 23.90
C ASN A 199 24.51 11.85 22.88
N LEU A 200 25.00 13.07 23.10
CA LEU A 200 26.03 13.71 22.26
C LEU A 200 27.40 13.02 22.33
N LEU A 201 27.76 12.45 23.49
CA LEU A 201 28.98 11.65 23.66
C LEU A 201 28.89 10.27 22.99
N LYS A 202 27.69 9.73 22.79
CA LYS A 202 27.46 8.46 22.08
C LYS A 202 27.56 8.61 20.56
N ASP A 203 27.11 9.73 20.00
CA ASP A 203 27.17 9.99 18.55
C ASP A 203 28.59 10.40 18.09
N GLY A 204 29.47 10.84 18.99
CA GLY A 204 30.84 11.28 18.66
C GLY A 204 31.92 10.19 18.57
N GLN A 205 31.60 8.91 18.82
CA GLN A 205 32.58 7.81 18.81
C GLN A 205 32.48 6.84 17.62
N GLN A 206 31.65 7.14 16.61
CA GLN A 206 31.54 6.33 15.40
C GLN A 206 31.71 7.18 14.14
N GLU A 207 32.89 7.77 13.91
CA GLU A 207 33.31 8.16 12.56
C GLU A 207 34.82 8.53 12.51
N ALA A 208 35.67 7.54 12.23
CA ALA A 208 36.96 7.71 11.54
C ALA A 208 37.59 6.33 11.21
N PRO A 209 37.77 5.96 9.92
CA PRO A 209 38.67 4.89 9.53
C PRO A 209 39.97 5.47 8.98
N SER A 210 41.12 5.15 9.61
CA SER A 210 42.44 5.31 8.98
C SER A 210 43.21 3.99 8.96
N GLN A 211 43.25 3.41 7.76
CA GLN A 211 44.39 2.79 7.08
C GLN A 211 45.13 1.59 7.71
N ALA A 212 44.95 0.46 7.02
CA ALA A 212 45.96 -0.33 6.31
C ALA A 212 47.23 -0.81 7.04
N GLY A 213 47.39 -2.14 7.08
CA GLY A 213 48.68 -2.80 6.87
C GLY A 213 48.97 -3.99 7.79
N GLY A 214 48.84 -5.20 7.26
CA GLY A 214 49.78 -6.29 7.58
C GLY A 214 49.27 -7.46 8.41
N GLU A 215 49.25 -8.61 7.73
CA GLU A 215 49.43 -9.98 8.23
C GLU A 215 48.22 -10.83 8.62
N VAL A 216 48.27 -12.00 8.00
CA VAL A 216 47.23 -12.98 7.75
C VAL A 216 47.28 -14.05 8.85
N ALA A 217 46.14 -14.71 9.02
CA ALA A 217 45.94 -16.00 9.66
C ALA A 217 45.74 -15.99 11.18
N SER A 218 44.48 -16.06 11.60
CA SER A 218 43.89 -17.19 12.38
C SER A 218 42.61 -16.73 13.07
N ALA A 219 41.43 -17.11 12.56
CA ALA A 219 40.17 -17.38 13.28
C ALA A 219 38.92 -17.08 12.43
N GLU A 220 38.62 -17.94 11.46
CA GLU A 220 37.25 -18.08 10.92
C GLU A 220 36.80 -19.52 11.15
N GLN A 221 36.18 -19.75 12.30
CA GLN A 221 35.50 -21.02 12.61
C GLN A 221 34.50 -20.78 13.74
N GLN A 222 33.41 -20.05 13.47
CA GLN A 222 32.23 -20.09 14.34
C GLN A 222 30.91 -19.52 13.76
N SER A 223 30.88 -18.95 12.55
CA SER A 223 29.64 -18.38 11.98
C SER A 223 28.88 -19.27 10.98
N SER A 224 29.40 -20.43 10.58
CA SER A 224 28.79 -21.27 9.53
C SER A 224 27.87 -22.40 10.01
N SER A 225 27.76 -22.62 11.33
CA SER A 225 26.92 -23.69 11.90
C SER A 225 25.45 -23.29 12.08
N ASP A 226 25.17 -22.03 12.40
CA ASP A 226 23.81 -21.57 12.70
C ASP A 226 22.95 -21.37 11.44
N GLU A 227 23.56 -20.99 10.32
CA GLU A 227 22.85 -20.81 9.05
C GLU A 227 22.47 -22.15 8.39
N LYS A 228 23.25 -23.20 8.66
CA LYS A 228 23.03 -24.56 8.13
C LYS A 228 21.92 -25.27 8.91
N ALA A 229 21.94 -25.17 10.24
CA ALA A 229 20.89 -25.72 11.11
C ALA A 229 19.49 -25.16 10.80
N LYS A 230 19.42 -23.86 10.49
CA LYS A 230 18.16 -23.18 10.16
C LYS A 230 17.61 -23.57 8.78
N LYS A 231 18.49 -23.91 7.83
CA LYS A 231 18.09 -24.42 6.51
C LYS A 231 17.57 -25.85 6.60
N ASP A 232 18.24 -26.71 7.38
CA ASP A 232 17.86 -28.10 7.57
C ASP A 232 16.52 -28.25 8.31
N GLU A 233 16.22 -27.37 9.27
CA GLU A 233 14.93 -27.34 9.97
C GLU A 233 13.75 -26.95 9.03
N VAL A 234 14.00 -26.06 8.06
CA VAL A 234 12.98 -25.62 7.11
C VAL A 234 12.69 -26.71 6.07
N THR A 235 13.71 -27.40 5.56
CA THR A 235 13.52 -28.55 4.64
C THR A 235 12.81 -29.72 5.33
N GLN A 236 13.09 -29.97 6.62
CA GLN A 236 12.44 -31.05 7.37
C GLN A 236 10.96 -30.76 7.62
N LYS A 237 10.58 -29.51 7.92
CA LYS A 237 9.16 -29.10 8.04
C LYS A 237 8.39 -29.20 6.72
N VAL A 238 9.03 -28.93 5.59
CA VAL A 238 8.42 -29.07 4.26
C VAL A 238 8.19 -30.54 3.90
N LEU A 239 9.16 -31.42 4.21
CA LEU A 239 9.02 -32.87 4.02
C LEU A 239 7.90 -33.45 4.88
N GLU A 240 7.82 -33.09 6.17
CA GLU A 240 6.73 -33.52 7.05
C GLU A 240 5.36 -33.05 6.57
N SER A 241 5.26 -31.84 6.00
CA SER A 241 3.99 -31.35 5.42
C SER A 241 3.57 -32.14 4.17
N PHE A 242 4.52 -32.71 3.44
CA PHE A 242 4.27 -33.50 2.24
C PHE A 242 3.75 -34.90 2.61
N ASP A 243 4.37 -35.55 3.59
CA ASP A 243 3.92 -36.86 4.11
C ASP A 243 2.54 -36.79 4.78
N ARG A 244 2.23 -35.68 5.45
CA ARG A 244 0.90 -35.44 6.05
C ARG A 244 -0.22 -35.31 5.02
N THR A 245 0.11 -34.95 3.79
CA THR A 245 -0.83 -34.78 2.68
C THR A 245 -1.05 -36.10 1.94
N GLN A 246 -0.04 -36.98 1.92
CA GLN A 246 -0.13 -38.34 1.36
C GLN A 246 -0.93 -39.31 2.25
N GLN A 247 -0.93 -39.14 3.58
CA GLN A 247 -1.69 -39.99 4.51
C GLN A 247 -3.19 -39.67 4.61
N ARG A 248 -3.71 -38.72 3.83
CA ARG A 248 -5.11 -38.28 3.86
C ARG A 248 -5.97 -38.74 2.68
N HIS A 249 -5.46 -39.68 1.87
CA HIS A 249 -6.20 -40.35 0.80
C HIS A 249 -6.28 -41.85 1.02
#